data_AF-X1FX48-F1
#
_entry.id   AF-X1FX48-F1
#
_cell.length_a   1.000
_cell.length_b   1.000
_cell.length_c   1.000
_cell.angle_alpha   90.00
_cell.angle_beta   90.00
_cell.angle_gamma   90.00
#
_symmetry.space_group_name_H-M   'P 1'
#
loop_
_entity.id
_entity.type
_entity.pdbx_description
1 polymer ?
#
loop_
_entity_poly.entity_id
_entity_poly.type
_entity_poly.pdbx_seq_one_letter_code
_entity_poly.pdbx_strand_id
1 'polypeptide(L)'
;EQLEFLEASKRLTPDEQLELKEYRRLFKKILVLPGFEFTATFGFHILGVFPETKPLREIEHILLDLNIPAEQLDYGSDTVGATTDVIGAYHAIGEAGGLAIAAHANSTHGVAMRGFTFGGQTRIAYTQDPNLKALEVTDLEKQGRRTTAAFFSGTKPEYPRRMHCIQGSDAHRLVSDSKRKGNLGVGERPTDVLIPEVSFNSLKDLFSSNDFSRTRPHRHKAEPVFDFIQSAREEGSNIVQDFHESVSVRGGRLYSVIADISAFANTNGGTLFLGLSADPKKAIAGVTKPDQAIAQLEKEIGNRISPHLHCTIDPHETNGKTILRVLVPRGDDPPYVVDDYKIYVRAESETSQAVRDEIVGLVRRGKSDPQTLYSKDLPPQPEEAKK
;
A
#
# COMPACT_ATOMS: atom_id res chain seq x y z
N GLU A 1 -28.30 16.19 -6.36
CA GLU A 1 -29.25 15.89 -7.45
C GLU A 1 -30.64 16.52 -7.29
N GLN A 2 -31.53 16.06 -6.41
CA GLN A 2 -32.90 16.61 -6.34
C GLN A 2 -32.97 18.12 -6.05
N LEU A 3 -32.23 18.60 -5.03
CA LEU A 3 -32.17 20.02 -4.70
C LEU A 3 -31.57 20.87 -5.83
N GLU A 4 -30.58 20.35 -6.56
CA GLU A 4 -29.97 21.05 -7.69
C GLU A 4 -30.92 21.14 -8.89
N PHE A 5 -31.73 20.10 -9.12
CA PHE A 5 -32.81 20.12 -10.12
C PHE A 5 -33.89 21.16 -9.76
N LEU A 6 -34.27 21.24 -8.49
CA LEU A 6 -35.20 22.27 -8.01
C LEU A 6 -34.61 23.69 -8.18
N GLU A 7 -33.29 23.83 -8.10
CA GLU A 7 -32.60 25.12 -8.29
C GLU A 7 -32.64 25.54 -9.75
N ALA A 8 -32.25 24.60 -10.64
CA ALA A 8 -32.27 24.79 -12.08
C ALA A 8 -33.68 25.11 -12.60
N SER A 9 -34.71 24.48 -12.02
CA SER A 9 -36.11 24.74 -12.34
C SER A 9 -36.71 25.96 -11.62
N LYS A 10 -35.94 26.67 -10.78
CA LYS A 10 -36.38 27.84 -9.98
C LYS A 10 -37.57 27.53 -9.06
N ARG A 11 -37.65 26.30 -8.55
CA ARG A 11 -38.74 25.79 -7.70
C ARG A 11 -38.32 25.57 -6.25
N LEU A 12 -37.15 26.07 -5.90
CA LEU A 12 -36.49 25.82 -4.62
C LEU A 12 -37.10 26.69 -3.52
N THR A 13 -37.52 26.08 -2.42
CA THR A 13 -38.04 26.79 -1.24
C THR A 13 -36.90 27.45 -0.43
N PRO A 14 -37.19 28.42 0.44
CA PRO A 14 -36.14 29.04 1.28
C PRO A 14 -35.37 28.04 2.14
N ASP A 15 -36.05 27.05 2.72
CA ASP A 15 -35.44 26.03 3.58
C ASP A 15 -34.55 25.07 2.77
N GLU A 16 -35.04 24.57 1.64
CA GLU A 16 -34.24 23.77 0.69
C GLU A 16 -33.02 24.56 0.18
N GLN A 17 -33.12 25.90 0.09
CA GLN A 17 -32.01 26.73 -0.35
C GLN A 17 -30.91 26.81 0.70
N LEU A 18 -31.30 26.87 1.98
CA LEU A 18 -30.36 26.79 3.10
C LEU A 18 -29.71 25.41 3.14
N GLU A 19 -30.48 24.34 2.97
CA GLU A 19 -29.99 22.97 2.93
C GLU A 19 -29.00 22.72 1.78
N LEU A 20 -29.33 23.15 0.56
CA LEU A 20 -28.44 23.04 -0.60
C LEU A 20 -27.14 23.83 -0.39
N LYS A 21 -27.23 25.03 0.22
CA LYS A 21 -26.04 25.82 0.59
C LYS A 21 -25.17 25.09 1.61
N GLU A 22 -25.79 24.45 2.60
CA GLU A 22 -25.09 23.68 3.61
C GLU A 22 -24.40 22.45 3.01
N TYR A 23 -25.08 21.69 2.16
CA TYR A 23 -24.47 20.58 1.42
C TYR A 23 -23.29 21.06 0.59
N ARG A 24 -23.45 22.12 -0.21
CA ARG A 24 -22.33 22.70 -0.99
C ARG A 24 -21.17 23.14 -0.11
N ARG A 25 -21.44 23.67 1.09
CA ARG A 25 -20.41 24.06 2.06
C ARG A 25 -19.66 22.85 2.62
N LEU A 26 -20.36 21.75 2.89
CA LEU A 26 -19.77 20.51 3.42
C LEU A 26 -19.00 19.74 2.34
N PHE A 27 -19.56 19.58 1.14
CA PHE A 27 -18.88 18.92 0.01
C PHE A 27 -17.61 19.65 -0.44
N LYS A 28 -17.45 20.95 -0.15
CA LYS A 28 -16.18 21.66 -0.33
C LYS A 28 -15.06 21.24 0.65
N LYS A 29 -15.40 20.51 1.71
CA LYS A 29 -14.46 20.10 2.78
C LYS A 29 -14.24 18.60 2.86
N ILE A 30 -15.03 17.82 2.12
CA ILE A 30 -15.05 16.36 2.19
C ILE A 30 -14.94 15.83 0.78
N LEU A 31 -13.99 14.93 0.55
CA LEU A 31 -13.96 14.13 -0.66
C LEU A 31 -14.86 12.91 -0.45
N VAL A 32 -15.83 12.73 -1.33
CA VAL A 32 -16.69 11.56 -1.38
C VAL A 32 -16.36 10.81 -2.66
N LEU A 33 -15.97 9.54 -2.52
CA LEU A 33 -15.56 8.69 -3.63
C LEU A 33 -16.62 7.61 -3.85
N PRO A 34 -17.05 7.37 -5.10
CA PRO A 34 -17.93 6.26 -5.39
C PRO A 34 -17.15 4.93 -5.27
N GLY A 35 -17.84 3.88 -4.86
CA GLY A 35 -17.24 2.57 -4.67
C GLY A 35 -18.27 1.52 -4.28
N PHE A 36 -17.81 0.28 -4.19
CA PHE A 36 -18.60 -0.86 -3.74
C PHE A 36 -17.73 -1.80 -2.93
N GLU A 37 -18.33 -2.48 -1.97
CA GLU A 37 -17.82 -3.73 -1.41
C GLU A 37 -18.62 -4.87 -2.00
N PHE A 38 -17.96 -5.96 -2.40
CA PHE A 38 -18.65 -7.15 -2.86
C PHE A 38 -17.95 -8.43 -2.41
N THR A 39 -18.69 -9.54 -2.47
CA THR A 39 -18.24 -10.87 -2.07
C THR A 39 -17.72 -11.67 -3.27
N ALA A 40 -16.41 -11.84 -3.34
CA ALA A 40 -15.71 -12.70 -4.30
C ALA A 40 -15.78 -14.19 -3.91
N THR A 41 -15.20 -15.07 -4.75
CA THR A 41 -15.14 -16.51 -4.50
C THR A 41 -14.59 -16.83 -3.10
N PHE A 42 -15.17 -17.86 -2.46
CA PHE A 42 -14.91 -18.25 -1.07
C PHE A 42 -15.39 -17.27 0.01
N GLY A 43 -16.19 -16.27 -0.37
CA GLY A 43 -16.76 -15.33 0.59
C GLY A 43 -15.82 -14.18 0.94
N PHE A 44 -14.81 -13.90 0.12
CA PHE A 44 -13.85 -12.83 0.41
C PHE A 44 -14.39 -11.46 -0.01
N HIS A 45 -14.27 -10.46 0.86
CA HIS A 45 -14.76 -9.13 0.55
C HIS A 45 -13.68 -8.27 -0.09
N ILE A 46 -14.04 -7.65 -1.20
CA ILE A 46 -13.17 -6.75 -1.95
C ILE A 46 -13.88 -5.39 -2.09
N LEU A 47 -13.14 -4.34 -1.77
CA LEU A 47 -13.58 -2.95 -1.92
C LEU A 47 -12.96 -2.38 -3.20
N GLY A 48 -13.82 -1.86 -4.08
CA GLY A 48 -13.44 -1.05 -5.23
C GLY A 48 -13.78 0.42 -4.96
N VAL A 49 -12.77 1.29 -4.97
CA VAL A 49 -12.94 2.75 -4.83
C VAL A 49 -12.52 3.44 -6.12
N PHE A 50 -13.33 4.38 -6.61
CA PHE A 50 -13.12 5.02 -7.92
C PHE A 50 -13.00 6.55 -7.80
N PRO A 51 -12.48 7.24 -8.84
CA PRO A 51 -12.47 8.70 -8.89
C PRO A 51 -13.87 9.29 -8.72
N GLU A 52 -13.95 10.48 -8.13
CA GLU A 52 -15.19 11.26 -7.96
C GLU A 52 -15.92 11.56 -9.29
N THR A 53 -15.19 11.50 -10.42
CA THR A 53 -15.71 11.70 -11.77
C THR A 53 -16.19 10.41 -12.44
N LYS A 54 -16.00 9.24 -11.81
CA LYS A 54 -16.38 7.94 -12.39
C LYS A 54 -17.91 7.86 -12.49
N PRO A 55 -18.49 7.65 -13.69
CA PRO A 55 -19.93 7.54 -13.85
C PRO A 55 -20.47 6.30 -13.14
N LEU A 56 -21.61 6.44 -12.46
CA LEU A 56 -22.29 5.32 -11.78
C LEU A 56 -22.56 4.14 -12.74
N ARG A 57 -22.94 4.43 -13.99
CA ARG A 57 -23.17 3.40 -15.02
C ARG A 57 -21.93 2.59 -15.37
N GLU A 58 -20.74 3.20 -15.32
CA GLU A 58 -19.50 2.44 -15.50
C GLU A 58 -19.26 1.52 -14.30
N ILE A 59 -19.59 1.96 -13.09
CA ILE A 59 -19.47 1.14 -11.88
C ILE A 59 -20.44 -0.04 -11.90
N GLU A 60 -21.69 0.20 -12.31
CA GLU A 60 -22.69 -0.85 -12.54
C GLU A 60 -22.20 -1.85 -13.60
N HIS A 61 -21.58 -1.37 -14.69
CA HIS A 61 -21.00 -2.25 -15.71
C HIS A 61 -19.88 -3.12 -15.16
N ILE A 62 -18.98 -2.57 -14.33
CA ILE A 62 -17.94 -3.34 -13.65
C ILE A 62 -18.55 -4.41 -12.76
N LEU A 63 -19.61 -4.10 -12.01
CA LEU A 63 -20.29 -5.10 -11.17
C LEU A 63 -20.91 -6.23 -12.02
N LEU A 64 -21.47 -5.92 -13.19
CA LEU A 64 -21.94 -6.94 -14.13
C LEU A 64 -20.79 -7.81 -14.68
N ASP A 65 -19.65 -7.20 -15.01
CA ASP A 65 -18.45 -7.93 -15.46
C ASP A 65 -17.88 -8.83 -14.34
N LEU A 66 -18.08 -8.43 -13.07
CA LEU A 66 -17.81 -9.23 -11.88
C LEU A 66 -18.92 -10.26 -11.59
N ASN A 67 -19.83 -10.50 -12.54
CA ASN A 67 -20.92 -11.46 -12.48
C ASN A 67 -21.94 -11.20 -11.37
N ILE A 68 -22.08 -9.96 -10.89
CA ILE A 68 -23.15 -9.58 -9.97
C ILE A 68 -24.47 -9.54 -10.75
N PRO A 69 -25.55 -10.22 -10.31
CA PRO A 69 -26.83 -10.20 -10.99
C PRO A 69 -27.41 -8.78 -11.07
N ALA A 70 -27.89 -8.39 -12.26
CA ALA A 70 -28.45 -7.07 -12.49
C ALA A 70 -29.59 -6.73 -11.51
N GLU A 71 -30.43 -7.72 -11.16
CA GLU A 71 -31.50 -7.52 -10.19
C GLU A 71 -31.04 -7.22 -8.76
N GLN A 72 -29.77 -7.49 -8.42
CA GLN A 72 -29.23 -7.26 -7.07
C GLN A 72 -28.49 -5.92 -6.93
N LEU A 73 -28.17 -5.25 -8.05
CA LEU A 73 -27.47 -3.97 -8.06
C LEU A 73 -28.27 -2.89 -7.29
N ASP A 74 -29.59 -2.85 -7.47
CA ASP A 74 -30.46 -1.84 -6.85
C ASP A 74 -30.67 -2.04 -5.34
N TYR A 75 -30.46 -3.27 -4.84
CA TYR A 75 -30.73 -3.61 -3.44
C TYR A 75 -29.49 -3.57 -2.55
N GLY A 76 -28.28 -3.57 -3.14
CA GLY A 76 -27.03 -3.65 -2.39
C GLY A 76 -26.96 -4.90 -1.52
N SER A 77 -27.29 -6.07 -2.07
CA SER A 77 -27.42 -7.30 -1.29
C SER A 77 -26.06 -7.90 -0.90
N ASP A 78 -25.86 -8.14 0.40
CA ASP A 78 -24.70 -8.87 0.94
C ASP A 78 -24.70 -10.38 0.59
N THR A 79 -25.75 -10.87 -0.08
CA THR A 79 -25.99 -12.31 -0.29
C THR A 79 -25.76 -12.79 -1.71
N VAL A 80 -25.02 -12.00 -2.52
CA VAL A 80 -24.61 -12.46 -3.85
C VAL A 80 -23.63 -13.61 -3.69
N GLY A 81 -23.96 -14.79 -4.21
CA GLY A 81 -23.07 -15.95 -4.11
C GLY A 81 -21.81 -15.77 -4.95
N ALA A 82 -20.66 -15.56 -4.30
CA ALA A 82 -19.29 -15.80 -4.82
C ALA A 82 -19.14 -15.83 -6.36
N THR A 83 -19.25 -14.67 -7.01
CA THR A 83 -19.49 -14.60 -8.46
C THR A 83 -18.22 -14.53 -9.31
N THR A 84 -17.11 -14.01 -8.77
CA THR A 84 -15.82 -13.85 -9.46
C THR A 84 -14.65 -14.13 -8.51
N ASP A 85 -13.52 -14.61 -9.03
CA ASP A 85 -12.32 -14.86 -8.23
C ASP A 85 -11.65 -13.55 -7.77
N VAL A 86 -10.87 -13.65 -6.69
CA VAL A 86 -10.24 -12.48 -6.05
C VAL A 86 -9.26 -11.74 -6.96
N ILE A 87 -8.50 -12.45 -7.79
CA ILE A 87 -7.50 -11.84 -8.67
C ILE A 87 -8.21 -11.15 -9.83
N GLY A 88 -9.17 -11.84 -10.46
CA GLY A 88 -10.03 -11.26 -11.50
C GLY A 88 -10.70 -9.96 -11.02
N ALA A 89 -11.17 -9.93 -9.77
CA ALA A 89 -11.72 -8.74 -9.16
C ALA A 89 -10.73 -7.57 -9.08
N TYR A 90 -9.50 -7.83 -8.62
CA TYR A 90 -8.46 -6.79 -8.53
C TYR A 90 -8.10 -6.23 -9.91
N HIS A 91 -7.99 -7.10 -10.90
CA HIS A 91 -7.73 -6.72 -12.28
C HIS A 91 -8.84 -5.83 -12.84
N ALA A 92 -10.11 -6.25 -12.76
CA ALA A 92 -11.24 -5.48 -13.28
C ALA A 92 -11.33 -4.08 -12.64
N ILE A 93 -11.14 -3.99 -11.32
CA ILE A 93 -11.12 -2.70 -10.62
C ILE A 93 -9.95 -1.82 -11.09
N GLY A 94 -8.76 -2.42 -11.21
CA GLY A 94 -7.55 -1.72 -11.64
C GLY A 94 -7.64 -1.20 -13.09
N GLU A 95 -8.13 -2.02 -14.01
CA GLU A 95 -8.35 -1.68 -15.42
C GLU A 95 -9.38 -0.56 -15.58
N ALA A 96 -10.43 -0.55 -14.76
CA ALA A 96 -11.39 0.54 -14.68
C ALA A 96 -10.84 1.82 -14.03
N GLY A 97 -9.59 1.82 -13.58
CA GLY A 97 -8.89 2.95 -12.99
C GLY A 97 -9.11 3.12 -11.48
N GLY A 98 -9.80 2.18 -10.83
CA GLY A 98 -10.09 2.19 -9.40
C GLY A 98 -8.92 1.72 -8.52
N LEU A 99 -9.17 1.70 -7.22
CA LEU A 99 -8.34 1.14 -6.18
C LEU A 99 -8.98 -0.15 -5.68
N ALA A 100 -8.30 -1.28 -5.90
CA ALA A 100 -8.67 -2.54 -5.28
C ALA A 100 -8.08 -2.62 -3.87
N ILE A 101 -8.94 -2.84 -2.89
CA ILE A 101 -8.61 -2.95 -1.47
C ILE A 101 -9.20 -4.25 -0.96
N ALA A 102 -8.41 -5.06 -0.26
CA ALA A 102 -8.95 -6.23 0.43
C ALA A 102 -9.62 -5.76 1.72
N ALA A 103 -10.95 -5.87 1.78
CA ALA A 103 -11.75 -5.42 2.91
C ALA A 103 -11.48 -6.32 4.12
N HIS A 104 -11.38 -5.70 5.30
CA HIS A 104 -11.15 -6.34 6.61
C HIS A 104 -10.33 -7.65 6.52
N ALA A 105 -9.17 -7.58 5.87
CA ALA A 105 -8.40 -8.69 5.32
C ALA A 105 -8.01 -9.75 6.37
N ASN A 106 -7.93 -9.38 7.65
CA ASN A 106 -7.61 -10.30 8.74
C ASN A 106 -8.85 -10.80 9.53
N SER A 107 -10.06 -10.55 9.02
CA SER A 107 -11.36 -10.99 9.56
C SER A 107 -11.90 -12.23 8.81
N THR A 108 -13.08 -12.73 9.20
CA THR A 108 -13.70 -13.96 8.66
C THR A 108 -13.91 -13.97 7.14
N HIS A 109 -14.14 -12.80 6.53
CA HIS A 109 -14.33 -12.65 5.09
C HIS A 109 -13.09 -12.03 4.41
N GLY A 110 -11.94 -12.07 5.08
CA GLY A 110 -10.71 -11.42 4.64
C GLY A 110 -9.73 -12.38 3.95
N VAL A 111 -9.04 -11.88 2.93
CA VAL A 111 -8.02 -12.64 2.15
C VAL A 111 -6.72 -12.94 2.90
N ALA A 112 -6.57 -12.49 4.14
CA ALA A 112 -5.38 -12.61 4.98
C ALA A 112 -5.67 -13.18 6.37
N MET A 113 -6.73 -13.99 6.49
CA MET A 113 -7.10 -14.67 7.73
C MET A 113 -5.95 -15.43 8.39
N ARG A 114 -5.99 -15.46 9.72
CA ARG A 114 -5.12 -16.30 10.54
C ARG A 114 -5.85 -17.59 10.90
N GLY A 115 -5.24 -18.73 10.57
CA GLY A 115 -5.76 -20.05 10.98
C GLY A 115 -6.81 -20.65 10.06
N PHE A 116 -7.19 -19.98 8.97
CA PHE A 116 -8.04 -20.59 7.93
C PHE A 116 -7.16 -21.33 6.91
N THR A 117 -7.52 -22.56 6.58
CA THR A 117 -6.76 -23.47 5.72
C THR A 117 -7.13 -23.31 4.24
N PHE A 118 -7.09 -22.09 3.70
CA PHE A 118 -6.94 -21.93 2.26
C PHE A 118 -5.43 -21.86 1.97
N GLY A 119 -4.97 -22.59 0.95
CA GLY A 119 -3.55 -22.91 0.76
C GLY A 119 -2.61 -21.71 0.88
N GLY A 120 -1.45 -21.88 1.50
CA GLY A 120 -0.49 -20.78 1.73
C GLY A 120 -0.13 -20.01 0.45
N GLN A 121 -0.10 -20.69 -0.69
CA GLN A 121 0.10 -20.11 -2.02
C GLN A 121 -1.05 -19.17 -2.42
N THR A 122 -2.30 -19.54 -2.14
CA THR A 122 -3.47 -18.71 -2.44
C THR A 122 -3.44 -17.40 -1.64
N ARG A 123 -3.07 -17.45 -0.35
CA ARG A 123 -2.91 -16.24 0.46
C ARG A 123 -1.79 -15.33 -0.08
N ILE A 124 -0.68 -15.92 -0.51
CA ILE A 124 0.41 -15.15 -1.15
C ILE A 124 -0.11 -14.48 -2.42
N ALA A 125 -0.76 -15.24 -3.31
CA ALA A 125 -1.31 -14.71 -4.56
C ALA A 125 -2.25 -13.52 -4.31
N TYR A 126 -3.22 -13.66 -3.40
CA TYR A 126 -4.19 -12.60 -3.13
C TYR A 126 -3.54 -11.37 -2.48
N THR A 127 -2.61 -11.55 -1.55
CA THR A 127 -2.04 -10.41 -0.80
C THR A 127 -0.85 -9.74 -1.49
N GLN A 128 -0.28 -10.35 -2.54
CA GLN A 128 0.90 -9.86 -3.25
C GLN A 128 0.61 -9.49 -4.71
N ASP A 129 -0.65 -9.57 -5.14
CA ASP A 129 -1.09 -9.22 -6.49
C ASP A 129 -0.87 -7.72 -6.83
N PRO A 130 -0.19 -7.35 -7.93
CA PRO A 130 0.10 -5.96 -8.33
C PRO A 130 -1.08 -4.99 -8.35
N ASN A 131 -2.29 -5.46 -8.60
CA ASN A 131 -3.49 -4.64 -8.65
C ASN A 131 -4.07 -4.34 -7.26
N LEU A 132 -3.77 -5.16 -6.25
CA LEU A 132 -4.13 -4.88 -4.86
C LEU A 132 -3.29 -3.72 -4.30
N LYS A 133 -3.95 -2.64 -3.86
CA LYS A 133 -3.28 -1.40 -3.42
C LYS A 133 -3.20 -1.23 -1.91
N ALA A 134 -4.16 -1.77 -1.16
CA ALA A 134 -4.13 -1.73 0.29
C ALA A 134 -4.83 -2.94 0.92
N LEU A 135 -4.47 -3.23 2.16
CA LEU A 135 -5.18 -4.14 3.04
C LEU A 135 -5.93 -3.32 4.07
N GLU A 136 -7.25 -3.39 4.08
CA GLU A 136 -8.02 -2.88 5.20
C GLU A 136 -7.94 -3.91 6.34
N VAL A 137 -7.45 -3.53 7.52
CA VAL A 137 -7.17 -4.44 8.62
C VAL A 137 -7.90 -4.02 9.89
N THR A 138 -8.27 -5.01 10.69
CA THR A 138 -8.99 -4.78 11.95
C THR A 138 -8.07 -4.53 13.15
N ASP A 139 -6.75 -4.56 12.98
CA ASP A 139 -5.78 -4.45 14.06
C ASP A 139 -4.74 -3.33 13.87
N LEU A 140 -5.01 -2.34 13.02
CA LEU A 140 -4.06 -1.27 12.68
C LEU A 140 -3.58 -0.46 13.91
N GLU A 141 -4.45 -0.29 14.91
CA GLU A 141 -4.13 0.45 16.14
C GLU A 141 -3.30 -0.37 17.14
N LYS A 142 -3.21 -1.69 16.96
CA LYS A 142 -2.43 -2.56 17.85
C LYS A 142 -0.94 -2.43 17.51
N GLN A 143 -0.09 -2.52 18.53
CA GLN A 143 1.36 -2.57 18.36
C GLN A 143 1.90 -3.99 18.51
N GLY A 144 3.02 -4.27 17.83
CA GLY A 144 3.83 -5.47 18.02
C GLY A 144 3.96 -6.39 16.81
N ARG A 145 4.85 -7.37 16.92
CA ARG A 145 5.23 -8.29 15.82
C ARG A 145 4.10 -9.19 15.31
N ARG A 146 2.99 -9.27 16.05
CA ARG A 146 1.80 -10.07 15.70
C ARG A 146 0.72 -9.23 15.04
N THR A 147 0.97 -8.02 14.56
CA THR A 147 -0.04 -7.25 13.82
C THR A 147 -0.05 -7.65 12.34
N THR A 148 -1.14 -7.35 11.64
CA THR A 148 -1.23 -7.57 10.18
C THR A 148 -0.19 -6.71 9.43
N ALA A 149 -0.01 -5.46 9.84
CA ALA A 149 1.01 -4.56 9.29
C ALA A 149 2.44 -5.10 9.45
N ALA A 150 2.78 -5.66 10.61
CA ALA A 150 4.09 -6.30 10.82
C ALA A 150 4.27 -7.55 9.94
N PHE A 151 3.20 -8.30 9.69
CA PHE A 151 3.23 -9.49 8.85
C PHE A 151 3.49 -9.14 7.37
N PHE A 152 2.81 -8.12 6.84
CA PHE A 152 2.98 -7.65 5.46
C PHE A 152 3.98 -6.48 5.34
N SER A 153 5.05 -6.55 6.13
CA SER A 153 6.12 -5.54 6.15
C SER A 153 7.13 -5.67 5.01
N GLY A 154 7.01 -6.71 4.17
CA GLY A 154 8.04 -7.04 3.17
C GLY A 154 9.23 -7.83 3.74
N THR A 155 9.24 -8.09 5.05
CA THR A 155 10.36 -8.79 5.72
C THR A 155 10.33 -10.31 5.57
N LYS A 156 9.15 -10.87 5.24
CA LYS A 156 8.96 -12.31 5.06
C LYS A 156 9.29 -12.70 3.63
N PRO A 157 10.10 -13.74 3.38
CA PRO A 157 10.44 -14.20 2.03
C PRO A 157 9.20 -14.50 1.16
N GLU A 158 8.14 -15.04 1.76
CA GLU A 158 6.90 -15.37 1.05
C GLU A 158 6.00 -14.16 0.77
N TYR A 159 6.24 -13.04 1.45
CA TYR A 159 5.47 -11.79 1.32
C TYR A 159 6.42 -10.61 1.07
N PRO A 160 7.15 -10.60 -0.06
CA PRO A 160 8.21 -9.64 -0.34
C PRO A 160 7.69 -8.21 -0.59
N ARG A 161 6.46 -8.05 -1.07
CA ARG A 161 5.85 -6.74 -1.28
C ARG A 161 5.22 -6.26 0.03
N ARG A 162 5.80 -5.19 0.58
CA ARG A 162 5.21 -4.46 1.70
C ARG A 162 3.87 -3.86 1.31
N MET A 163 2.86 -4.00 2.17
CA MET A 163 1.49 -3.55 1.90
C MET A 163 1.13 -2.32 2.74
N HIS A 164 0.42 -1.37 2.14
CA HIS A 164 -0.29 -0.34 2.91
C HIS A 164 -1.41 -1.01 3.69
N CYS A 165 -1.37 -0.87 5.03
CA CYS A 165 -2.44 -1.32 5.90
C CYS A 165 -3.25 -0.09 6.33
N ILE A 166 -4.55 -0.11 6.04
CA ILE A 166 -5.51 0.91 6.43
C ILE A 166 -6.60 0.30 7.30
N GLN A 167 -7.51 1.11 7.83
CA GLN A 167 -8.74 0.66 8.47
C GLN A 167 -9.89 1.58 8.05
N GLY A 168 -11.07 0.98 7.94
CA GLY A 168 -12.36 1.65 7.82
C GLY A 168 -13.32 1.13 8.88
N SER A 169 -14.45 1.83 9.02
CA SER A 169 -15.47 1.50 10.02
C SER A 169 -16.41 0.40 9.55
N ASP A 170 -16.53 0.11 8.26
CA ASP A 170 -17.60 -0.75 7.71
C ASP A 170 -18.96 -0.37 8.33
N ALA A 171 -19.32 0.90 8.16
CA ALA A 171 -20.32 1.54 9.01
C ALA A 171 -21.74 1.16 8.61
N HIS A 172 -22.44 0.49 9.52
CA HIS A 172 -23.86 0.14 9.39
C HIS A 172 -24.78 1.13 10.14
N ARG A 173 -24.24 2.29 10.53
CA ARG A 173 -24.96 3.38 11.21
C ARG A 173 -24.24 4.72 11.02
N LEU A 174 -24.97 5.81 11.23
CA LEU A 174 -24.41 7.16 11.13
C LEU A 174 -23.62 7.58 12.38
N VAL A 175 -24.04 7.15 13.57
CA VAL A 175 -23.50 7.63 14.86
C VAL A 175 -23.07 6.45 15.72
N SER A 176 -22.02 6.67 16.52
CA SER A 176 -21.50 5.68 17.45
C SER A 176 -22.47 5.30 18.56
N ASP A 177 -22.38 4.06 19.01
CA ASP A 177 -23.23 3.51 20.06
C ASP A 177 -22.40 2.73 21.08
N SER A 178 -22.28 3.31 22.27
CA SER A 178 -21.51 2.74 23.37
C SER A 178 -22.03 1.36 23.83
N LYS A 179 -23.28 1.01 23.52
CA LYS A 179 -23.89 -0.29 23.85
C LYS A 179 -23.66 -1.36 22.79
N ARG A 180 -23.41 -0.98 21.53
CA ARG A 180 -23.22 -1.91 20.40
C ARG A 180 -21.85 -1.70 19.75
N LYS A 181 -20.79 -1.96 20.52
CA LYS A 181 -19.38 -1.74 20.12
C LYS A 181 -18.93 -2.49 18.86
N GLY A 182 -19.68 -3.51 18.40
CA GLY A 182 -19.38 -4.25 17.17
C GLY A 182 -19.91 -3.61 15.90
N ASN A 183 -20.87 -2.68 16.00
CA ASN A 183 -21.48 -2.01 14.85
C ASN A 183 -21.04 -0.55 14.87
N LEU A 184 -20.03 -0.25 14.08
CA LEU A 184 -19.38 1.04 14.06
C LEU A 184 -20.19 2.05 13.24
N GLY A 185 -20.12 3.31 13.67
CA GLY A 185 -20.59 4.46 12.93
C GLY A 185 -19.55 5.00 11.95
N VAL A 186 -20.00 5.91 11.09
CA VAL A 186 -19.14 6.59 10.11
C VAL A 186 -17.97 7.27 10.82
N GLY A 187 -16.75 6.90 10.44
CA GLY A 187 -15.52 7.52 10.94
C GLY A 187 -15.01 6.99 12.29
N GLU A 188 -15.58 5.91 12.83
CA GLU A 188 -15.11 5.34 14.10
C GLU A 188 -13.73 4.66 14.01
N ARG A 189 -13.32 4.27 12.81
CA ARG A 189 -12.00 3.67 12.56
C ARG A 189 -11.31 4.39 11.41
N PRO A 190 -10.81 5.63 11.64
CA PRO A 190 -10.14 6.36 10.59
C PRO A 190 -8.69 5.91 10.43
N THR A 191 -8.17 6.19 9.24
CA THR A 191 -6.75 6.14 8.92
C THR A 191 -6.29 7.55 8.60
N ASP A 192 -5.20 8.00 9.21
CA ASP A 192 -4.55 9.25 8.84
C ASP A 192 -3.67 8.99 7.60
N VAL A 193 -3.84 9.82 6.58
CA VAL A 193 -3.01 9.80 5.37
C VAL A 193 -2.39 11.17 5.11
N LEU A 194 -1.12 11.19 4.70
CA LEU A 194 -0.42 12.40 4.29
C LEU A 194 -0.44 12.49 2.76
N ILE A 195 -1.24 13.40 2.23
CA ILE A 195 -1.44 13.61 0.79
C ILE A 195 -1.31 15.11 0.45
N PRO A 196 -0.79 15.46 -0.74
CA PRO A 196 -0.61 16.87 -1.12
C PRO A 196 -1.94 17.59 -1.35
N GLU A 197 -2.95 16.86 -1.82
CA GLU A 197 -4.31 17.35 -2.04
C GLU A 197 -5.32 16.25 -1.66
N VAL A 198 -6.53 16.67 -1.27
CA VAL A 198 -7.62 15.75 -0.94
C VAL A 198 -8.32 15.33 -2.23
N SER A 199 -7.68 14.43 -2.98
CA SER A 199 -8.17 13.90 -4.27
C SER A 199 -8.00 12.38 -4.36
N PHE A 200 -8.78 11.74 -5.25
CA PHE A 200 -8.62 10.31 -5.54
C PHE A 200 -7.20 9.99 -6.05
N ASN A 201 -6.67 10.81 -6.95
CA ASN A 201 -5.35 10.60 -7.55
C ASN A 201 -4.25 10.60 -6.49
N SER A 202 -4.30 11.53 -5.53
CA SER A 202 -3.33 11.58 -4.44
C SER A 202 -3.40 10.36 -3.52
N LEU A 203 -4.60 9.81 -3.28
CA LEU A 203 -4.76 8.55 -2.55
C LEU A 203 -4.22 7.36 -3.35
N LYS A 204 -4.46 7.33 -4.66
CA LYS A 204 -3.97 6.28 -5.54
C LYS A 204 -2.46 6.27 -5.65
N ASP A 205 -1.85 7.44 -5.75
CA ASP A 205 -0.40 7.59 -5.76
C ASP A 205 0.20 7.18 -4.42
N LEU A 206 -0.41 7.57 -3.30
CA LEU A 206 0.00 7.15 -1.96
C LEU A 206 0.03 5.62 -1.84
N PHE A 207 -1.08 4.94 -2.15
CA PHE A 207 -1.18 3.49 -2.00
C PHE A 207 -0.40 2.70 -3.05
N SER A 208 0.00 3.34 -4.14
CA SER A 208 0.93 2.75 -5.13
C SER A 208 2.40 3.00 -4.77
N SER A 209 2.69 3.96 -3.88
CA SER A 209 4.04 4.32 -3.48
C SER A 209 4.63 3.37 -2.44
N ASN A 210 5.96 3.34 -2.35
CA ASN A 210 6.70 2.66 -1.28
C ASN A 210 6.94 3.55 -0.05
N ASP A 211 6.26 4.70 0.07
CA ASP A 211 6.36 5.58 1.24
C ASP A 211 5.31 5.23 2.31
N PHE A 212 5.61 4.21 3.09
CA PHE A 212 4.73 3.70 4.14
C PHE A 212 4.66 4.61 5.38
N SER A 213 5.46 5.68 5.48
CA SER A 213 5.36 6.62 6.61
C SER A 213 4.20 7.60 6.45
N ARG A 214 3.60 7.66 5.26
CA ARG A 214 2.49 8.56 4.92
C ARG A 214 1.11 7.99 5.32
N THR A 215 1.06 6.81 5.90
CA THR A 215 -0.17 6.14 6.35
C THR A 215 0.00 5.69 7.81
N ARG A 216 -0.96 6.00 8.68
CA ARG A 216 -0.93 5.57 10.09
C ARG A 216 -2.33 5.43 10.70
N PRO A 217 -2.51 4.64 11.76
CA PRO A 217 -3.75 4.66 12.53
C PRO A 217 -4.02 6.06 13.09
N HIS A 218 -5.28 6.50 13.04
CA HIS A 218 -5.70 7.75 13.67
C HIS A 218 -5.51 7.67 15.19
N ARG A 219 -4.97 8.72 15.81
CA ARG A 219 -4.84 8.83 17.27
C ARG A 219 -5.53 10.11 17.74
N HIS A 220 -6.46 9.98 18.69
CA HIS A 220 -7.23 11.11 19.24
C HIS A 220 -6.40 12.12 20.06
N LYS A 221 -5.18 11.76 20.48
CA LYS A 221 -4.26 12.68 21.17
C LYS A 221 -3.15 13.08 20.21
N ALA A 222 -2.89 14.38 20.12
CA ALA A 222 -1.70 14.93 19.50
C ALA A 222 -0.48 14.52 20.34
N GLU A 223 0.04 13.32 20.10
CA GLU A 223 1.38 12.95 20.52
C GLU A 223 2.41 13.77 19.74
N PRO A 224 3.64 13.95 20.27
CA PRO A 224 4.73 14.50 19.48
C PRO A 224 4.81 13.79 18.13
N VAL A 225 5.18 14.54 17.09
CA VAL A 225 5.36 14.08 15.70
C VAL A 225 5.87 12.63 15.72
N PHE A 226 5.05 11.68 15.25
CA PHE A 226 5.39 10.26 15.26
C PHE A 226 6.75 10.07 14.60
N ASP A 227 7.77 9.78 15.42
CA ASP A 227 9.14 9.63 14.96
C ASP A 227 9.34 8.22 14.42
N PHE A 228 8.91 8.03 13.18
CA PHE A 228 9.05 6.76 12.47
C PHE A 228 10.52 6.31 12.34
N ILE A 229 11.49 7.23 12.47
CA ILE A 229 12.92 6.91 12.43
C ILE A 229 13.32 6.18 13.72
N GLN A 230 12.81 6.59 14.88
CA GLN A 230 13.05 5.86 16.14
C GLN A 230 12.42 4.48 16.09
N SER A 231 11.18 4.35 15.62
CA SER A 231 10.54 3.03 15.46
C SER A 231 11.33 2.13 14.51
N ALA A 232 11.79 2.66 13.37
CA ALA A 232 12.66 1.90 12.46
C ALA A 232 13.97 1.47 13.15
N ARG A 233 14.56 2.35 13.95
CA ARG A 233 15.82 2.08 14.68
C ARG A 233 15.64 1.04 15.79
N GLU A 234 14.50 1.02 16.47
CA GLU A 234 14.14 -0.01 17.45
C GLU A 234 13.95 -1.39 16.78
N GLU A 235 13.42 -1.41 15.56
CA GLU A 235 13.33 -2.62 14.74
C GLU A 235 14.70 -3.10 14.23
N GLY A 236 15.62 -2.17 13.96
CA GLY A 236 16.98 -2.43 13.50
C GLY A 236 17.06 -2.83 12.02
N SER A 237 18.28 -3.10 11.55
CA SER A 237 18.52 -3.51 10.16
C SER A 237 17.80 -4.82 9.82
N ASN A 238 17.15 -4.87 8.67
CA ASN A 238 16.47 -6.05 8.14
C ASN A 238 16.40 -5.95 6.61
N ILE A 239 15.61 -6.81 5.97
CA ILE A 239 15.65 -6.98 4.50
C ILE A 239 15.06 -5.79 3.75
N VAL A 240 14.29 -4.93 4.43
CA VAL A 240 13.68 -3.72 3.86
C VAL A 240 14.18 -2.42 4.49
N GLN A 241 15.14 -2.46 5.41
CA GLN A 241 15.76 -1.24 5.93
C GLN A 241 17.21 -1.40 6.41
N ASP A 242 17.99 -0.33 6.29
CA ASP A 242 19.34 -0.25 6.84
C ASP A 242 19.76 1.16 7.26
N PHE A 243 20.87 1.26 7.99
CA PHE A 243 21.33 2.47 8.66
C PHE A 243 22.82 2.73 8.41
N HIS A 244 23.16 3.95 7.99
CA HIS A 244 24.55 4.39 7.82
C HIS A 244 24.84 5.64 8.64
N GLU A 245 25.90 5.62 9.45
CA GLU A 245 26.30 6.79 10.26
C GLU A 245 26.79 7.97 9.39
N SER A 246 27.24 7.72 8.15
CA SER A 246 27.72 8.78 7.24
C SER A 246 27.76 8.34 5.78
N VAL A 247 27.71 9.30 4.85
CA VAL A 247 27.85 9.12 3.39
C VAL A 247 29.21 9.54 2.82
N SER A 248 30.26 9.53 3.63
CA SER A 248 31.58 9.96 3.16
C SER A 248 32.18 8.99 2.15
N VAL A 249 32.85 9.52 1.11
CA VAL A 249 33.67 8.71 0.19
C VAL A 249 34.79 7.97 0.92
N ARG A 250 35.33 8.58 1.99
CA ARG A 250 36.40 7.99 2.81
C ARG A 250 35.92 6.69 3.47
N GLY A 251 36.79 5.68 3.43
CA GLY A 251 36.56 4.38 4.09
C GLY A 251 35.49 3.53 3.42
N GLY A 252 35.12 3.79 2.16
CA GLY A 252 34.17 2.97 1.41
C GLY A 252 32.70 3.13 1.83
N ARG A 253 32.37 4.05 2.73
CA ARG A 253 31.01 4.18 3.28
C ARG A 253 29.98 4.57 2.22
N LEU A 254 30.32 5.53 1.35
CA LEU A 254 29.48 5.86 0.20
C LEU A 254 29.24 4.64 -0.70
N TYR A 255 30.27 3.82 -0.90
CA TYR A 255 30.14 2.61 -1.70
C TYR A 255 29.20 1.59 -1.06
N SER A 256 29.27 1.39 0.26
CA SER A 256 28.32 0.57 1.01
C SER A 256 26.87 1.05 0.85
N VAL A 257 26.64 2.37 0.88
CA VAL A 257 25.31 2.95 0.62
C VAL A 257 24.84 2.62 -0.81
N ILE A 258 25.68 2.77 -1.83
CA ILE A 258 25.33 2.43 -3.21
C ILE A 258 25.06 0.93 -3.38
N ALA A 259 25.86 0.08 -2.72
CA ALA A 259 25.64 -1.37 -2.71
C ALA A 259 24.29 -1.73 -2.08
N ASP A 260 23.94 -1.12 -0.95
CA ASP A 260 22.62 -1.33 -0.31
C ASP A 260 21.48 -0.85 -1.20
N ILE A 261 21.60 0.31 -1.86
CA ILE A 261 20.58 0.80 -2.79
C ILE A 261 20.35 -0.20 -3.94
N SER A 262 21.42 -0.71 -4.55
CA SER A 262 21.33 -1.77 -5.57
C SER A 262 20.70 -3.04 -5.01
N ALA A 263 21.09 -3.45 -3.79
CA ALA A 263 20.56 -4.63 -3.13
C ALA A 263 19.06 -4.53 -2.82
N PHE A 264 18.59 -3.37 -2.37
CA PHE A 264 17.16 -3.12 -2.14
C PHE A 264 16.38 -3.17 -3.45
N ALA A 265 16.86 -2.50 -4.51
CA ALA A 265 16.21 -2.53 -5.83
C ALA A 265 16.14 -3.95 -6.40
N ASN A 266 17.19 -4.75 -6.21
CA ASN A 266 17.22 -6.15 -6.63
C ASN A 266 16.34 -7.07 -5.77
N THR A 267 15.96 -6.69 -4.56
CA THR A 267 15.17 -7.55 -3.66
C THR A 267 13.73 -7.05 -3.51
N ASN A 268 13.40 -6.41 -2.38
CA ASN A 268 12.04 -6.05 -1.98
C ASN A 268 11.79 -4.52 -2.01
N GLY A 269 12.77 -3.74 -2.46
CA GLY A 269 12.85 -2.32 -2.12
C GLY A 269 13.17 -2.12 -0.64
N GLY A 270 13.22 -0.87 -0.20
CA GLY A 270 13.46 -0.60 1.21
C GLY A 270 13.71 0.87 1.54
N THR A 271 14.06 1.12 2.79
CA THR A 271 14.40 2.45 3.30
C THR A 271 15.79 2.47 3.92
N LEU A 272 16.63 3.38 3.45
CA LEU A 272 17.95 3.64 4.01
C LEU A 272 17.92 4.91 4.84
N PHE A 273 18.42 4.83 6.07
CA PHE A 273 18.54 5.97 6.98
C PHE A 273 20.00 6.38 7.12
N LEU A 274 20.33 7.60 6.70
CA LEU A 274 21.69 8.12 6.66
C LEU A 274 21.88 9.20 7.73
N GLY A 275 22.97 9.13 8.48
CA GLY A 275 23.26 9.97 9.64
C GLY A 275 22.96 9.31 10.98
N LEU A 276 22.66 8.02 11.03
CA LEU A 276 22.47 7.28 12.29
C LEU A 276 22.91 5.81 12.19
N SER A 277 23.12 5.20 13.35
CA SER A 277 23.39 3.78 13.49
C SER A 277 22.10 3.02 13.81
N ALA A 278 22.02 1.76 13.39
CA ALA A 278 20.96 0.82 13.78
C ALA A 278 20.92 0.58 15.31
N ASP A 279 22.02 0.76 16.04
CA ASP A 279 22.02 0.60 17.50
C ASP A 279 21.31 1.78 18.17
N PRO A 280 20.14 1.59 18.82
CA PRO A 280 19.38 2.68 19.45
C PRO A 280 20.14 3.36 20.60
N LYS A 281 21.15 2.70 21.19
CA LYS A 281 21.95 3.24 22.30
C LYS A 281 23.00 4.25 21.85
N LYS A 282 23.40 4.22 20.58
CA LYS A 282 24.38 5.18 20.04
C LYS A 282 23.76 6.57 19.87
N ALA A 283 24.58 7.61 19.89
CA ALA A 283 24.12 8.95 19.52
C ALA A 283 23.85 9.05 18.01
N ILE A 284 22.87 9.86 17.63
CA ILE A 284 22.62 10.19 16.22
C ILE A 284 23.73 11.11 15.72
N ALA A 285 24.42 10.71 14.66
CA ALA A 285 25.52 11.49 14.08
C ALA A 285 25.00 12.74 13.36
N GLY A 286 23.92 12.58 12.59
CA GLY A 286 23.31 13.58 11.74
C GLY A 286 24.09 13.86 10.45
N VAL A 287 23.45 14.57 9.53
CA VAL A 287 24.01 15.04 8.26
C VAL A 287 24.10 16.56 8.30
N THR A 288 25.30 17.11 8.20
CA THR A 288 25.55 18.56 8.37
C THR A 288 25.16 19.41 7.16
N LYS A 289 25.18 18.85 5.94
CA LYS A 289 24.83 19.54 4.70
C LYS A 289 23.89 18.65 3.88
N PRO A 290 22.59 18.57 4.25
CA PRO A 290 21.65 17.63 3.65
C PRO A 290 21.56 17.81 2.13
N ASP A 291 21.37 19.03 1.63
CA ASP A 291 21.22 19.28 0.18
C ASP A 291 22.45 18.85 -0.63
N GLN A 292 23.66 19.07 -0.10
CA GLN A 292 24.89 18.65 -0.77
C GLN A 292 25.01 17.12 -0.78
N ALA A 293 24.63 16.47 0.31
CA ALA A 293 24.63 15.01 0.42
C ALA A 293 23.58 14.37 -0.50
N ILE A 294 22.40 14.98 -0.62
CA ILE A 294 21.33 14.55 -1.55
C ILE A 294 21.85 14.62 -3.00
N ALA A 295 22.33 15.79 -3.43
CA ALA A 295 22.84 15.96 -4.80
C ALA A 295 24.02 15.02 -5.10
N GLN A 296 24.88 14.76 -4.11
CA GLN A 296 25.96 13.78 -4.25
C GLN A 296 25.42 12.36 -4.40
N LEU A 297 24.46 11.94 -3.59
CA LEU A 297 23.87 10.61 -3.67
C LEU A 297 23.15 10.38 -4.99
N GLU A 298 22.32 11.33 -5.44
CA GLU A 298 21.62 11.25 -6.72
C GLU A 298 22.60 11.08 -7.89
N LYS A 299 23.68 11.86 -7.89
CA LYS A 299 24.74 11.75 -8.89
C LYS A 299 25.42 10.38 -8.88
N GLU A 300 25.75 9.86 -7.70
CA GLU A 300 26.45 8.58 -7.58
C GLU A 300 25.54 7.38 -7.92
N ILE A 301 24.24 7.45 -7.56
CA ILE A 301 23.23 6.48 -7.99
C ILE A 301 23.14 6.47 -9.52
N GLY A 302 22.97 7.62 -10.16
CA GLY A 302 22.83 7.72 -11.61
C GLY A 302 24.08 7.33 -12.40
N ASN A 303 25.28 7.52 -11.83
CA ASN A 303 26.52 7.15 -12.50
C ASN A 303 26.93 5.69 -12.33
N ARG A 304 26.52 5.05 -11.22
CA ARG A 304 27.02 3.72 -10.86
C ARG A 304 25.99 2.62 -10.99
N ILE A 305 24.69 2.92 -10.88
CA ILE A 305 23.63 1.93 -10.92
C ILE A 305 22.99 1.94 -12.30
N SER A 306 23.00 0.78 -12.96
CA SER A 306 22.35 0.55 -14.25
C SER A 306 21.48 -0.71 -14.18
N PRO A 307 20.20 -0.71 -14.60
CA PRO A 307 19.45 0.42 -15.20
C PRO A 307 19.25 1.62 -14.25
N HIS A 308 18.86 2.77 -14.81
CA HIS A 308 18.64 3.99 -14.02
C HIS A 308 17.58 3.75 -12.93
N LEU A 309 17.96 4.06 -11.69
CA LEU A 309 17.13 3.87 -10.51
C LEU A 309 16.75 5.24 -9.93
N HIS A 310 15.44 5.49 -9.84
CA HIS A 310 14.91 6.71 -9.23
C HIS A 310 14.59 6.45 -7.75
N CYS A 311 15.37 7.03 -6.85
CA CYS A 311 15.15 6.98 -5.41
C CYS A 311 14.63 8.33 -4.91
N THR A 312 13.72 8.32 -3.94
CA THR A 312 13.31 9.55 -3.24
C THR A 312 14.23 9.78 -2.05
N ILE A 313 14.80 10.97 -1.91
CA ILE A 313 15.72 11.31 -0.81
C ILE A 313 15.21 12.54 -0.06
N ASP A 314 14.76 12.33 1.18
CA ASP A 314 14.14 13.37 2.00
C ASP A 314 14.96 13.64 3.27
N PRO A 315 15.19 14.91 3.64
CA PRO A 315 15.72 15.25 4.95
C PRO A 315 14.60 15.16 6.01
N HIS A 316 14.92 14.55 7.15
CA HIS A 316 14.05 14.52 8.32
C HIS A 316 14.80 14.92 9.58
N GLU A 317 14.12 15.53 10.54
CA GLU A 317 14.69 15.82 11.85
C GLU A 317 14.27 14.77 12.88
N THR A 318 15.23 14.24 13.63
CA THR A 318 15.01 13.38 14.80
C THR A 318 16.03 13.76 15.88
N ASN A 319 15.58 13.92 17.13
CA ASN A 319 16.40 14.37 18.27
C ASN A 319 17.27 15.61 17.97
N GLY A 320 16.76 16.58 17.22
CA GLY A 320 17.49 17.80 16.84
C GLY A 320 18.64 17.59 15.86
N LYS A 321 18.68 16.46 15.17
CA LYS A 321 19.64 16.14 14.11
C LYS A 321 18.90 15.87 12.80
N THR A 322 19.42 16.42 11.72
CA THR A 322 18.96 16.09 10.37
C THR A 322 19.51 14.73 9.95
N ILE A 323 18.65 13.85 9.47
CA ILE A 323 18.99 12.57 8.85
C ILE A 323 18.45 12.59 7.43
N LEU A 324 19.01 11.76 6.54
CA LEU A 324 18.43 11.57 5.21
C LEU A 324 17.74 10.20 5.16
N ARG A 325 16.52 10.19 4.65
CA ARG A 325 15.77 8.97 4.33
C ARG A 325 15.82 8.77 2.83
N VAL A 326 16.35 7.63 2.39
CA VAL A 326 16.35 7.22 0.98
C VAL A 326 15.32 6.11 0.82
N LEU A 327 14.27 6.37 0.06
CA LEU A 327 13.29 5.37 -0.35
C LEU A 327 13.74 4.73 -1.66
N VAL A 328 14.06 3.43 -1.59
CA VAL A 328 14.49 2.65 -2.74
C VAL A 328 13.31 1.78 -3.20
N PRO A 329 12.79 1.98 -4.42
CA PRO A 329 11.72 1.13 -4.92
C PRO A 329 12.23 -0.30 -5.15
N ARG A 330 11.32 -1.27 -5.11
CA ARG A 330 11.60 -2.57 -5.73
C ARG A 330 11.74 -2.34 -7.23
N GLY A 331 12.87 -2.73 -7.78
CA GLY A 331 13.20 -2.42 -9.16
C GLY A 331 12.44 -3.27 -10.17
N ASP A 332 11.91 -2.61 -11.19
CA ASP A 332 11.08 -3.21 -12.25
C ASP A 332 11.89 -3.88 -13.36
N ASP A 333 13.14 -3.43 -13.58
CA ASP A 333 14.06 -3.99 -14.59
C ASP A 333 15.35 -4.52 -13.95
N PRO A 334 15.27 -5.56 -13.11
CA PRO A 334 16.46 -6.20 -12.55
C PRO A 334 17.23 -7.02 -13.59
N PRO A 335 18.55 -7.20 -13.43
CA PRO A 335 19.35 -6.78 -12.29
C PRO A 335 19.80 -5.32 -12.37
N TYR A 336 19.73 -4.61 -11.25
CA TYR A 336 20.38 -3.32 -11.03
C TYR A 336 21.84 -3.55 -10.63
N VAL A 337 22.75 -3.17 -11.52
CA VAL A 337 24.19 -3.45 -11.46
C VAL A 337 24.97 -2.22 -11.03
N VAL A 338 25.88 -2.38 -10.09
CA VAL A 338 26.83 -1.36 -9.62
C VAL A 338 28.13 -1.44 -10.43
N ASP A 339 28.59 -0.29 -10.93
CA ASP A 339 29.81 -0.14 -11.73
C ASP A 339 29.86 -1.12 -12.94
N ASP A 340 28.70 -1.48 -13.51
CA ASP A 340 28.51 -2.39 -14.66
C ASP A 340 28.84 -3.89 -14.47
N TYR A 341 29.40 -4.32 -13.34
CA TYR A 341 29.73 -5.75 -13.12
C TYR A 341 29.35 -6.32 -11.76
N LYS A 342 28.92 -5.50 -10.79
CA LYS A 342 28.60 -5.98 -9.44
C LYS A 342 27.10 -5.96 -9.21
N ILE A 343 26.54 -7.13 -8.97
CA ILE A 343 25.13 -7.27 -8.62
C ILE A 343 25.07 -7.55 -7.13
N TYR A 344 24.35 -6.71 -6.40
CA TYR A 344 24.13 -6.89 -4.97
C TYR A 344 22.71 -7.37 -4.70
N VAL A 345 22.58 -8.23 -3.70
CA VAL A 345 21.30 -8.67 -3.15
C VAL A 345 21.35 -8.54 -1.63
N ARG A 346 20.17 -8.47 -1.03
CA ARG A 346 20.01 -8.37 0.41
C ARG A 346 19.36 -9.64 0.95
N ALA A 347 19.99 -10.23 1.95
CA ALA A 347 19.46 -11.38 2.68
C ALA A 347 19.44 -11.05 4.17
N GLU A 348 18.27 -11.18 4.79
CA GLU A 348 18.05 -10.77 6.19
C GLU A 348 18.51 -9.33 6.45
N SER A 349 19.66 -9.10 7.07
CA SER A 349 20.17 -7.75 7.36
C SER A 349 21.48 -7.42 6.64
N GLU A 350 21.92 -8.31 5.75
CA GLU A 350 23.23 -8.20 5.09
C GLU A 350 23.10 -8.01 3.59
N THR A 351 23.96 -7.15 3.05
CA THR A 351 24.13 -6.95 1.62
C THR A 351 25.38 -7.68 1.14
N SER A 352 25.21 -8.53 0.13
CA SER A 352 26.29 -9.36 -0.43
C SER A 352 26.22 -9.36 -1.96
N GLN A 353 27.33 -9.78 -2.59
CA GLN A 353 27.32 -9.97 -4.05
C GLN A 353 26.47 -11.18 -4.40
N ALA A 354 25.61 -11.01 -5.41
CA ALA A 354 24.71 -12.04 -5.87
C ALA A 354 25.48 -13.24 -6.42
N VAL A 355 25.11 -14.44 -6.00
CA VAL A 355 25.63 -15.67 -6.59
C VAL A 355 24.94 -15.95 -7.92
N ARG A 356 25.50 -16.89 -8.70
CA ARG A 356 25.02 -17.24 -10.05
C ARG A 356 23.50 -17.45 -10.11
N ASP A 357 22.95 -18.22 -9.18
CA ASP A 357 21.53 -18.58 -9.21
C ASP A 357 20.62 -17.39 -8.88
N GLU A 358 21.07 -16.48 -8.02
CA GLU A 358 20.38 -15.22 -7.71
C GLU A 358 20.39 -14.29 -8.93
N ILE A 359 21.52 -14.18 -9.63
CA ILE A 359 21.62 -13.41 -10.87
C ILE A 359 20.66 -13.96 -11.93
N VAL A 360 20.62 -15.28 -12.11
CA VAL A 360 19.67 -15.92 -13.03
C VAL A 360 18.22 -15.63 -12.63
N GLY A 361 17.92 -15.64 -11.32
CA GLY A 361 16.61 -15.27 -10.79
C GLY A 361 16.23 -13.83 -11.12
N LEU A 362 17.14 -12.88 -10.92
CA LEU A 362 16.95 -11.46 -11.25
C LEU A 362 16.69 -11.26 -12.74
N VAL A 363 17.50 -11.87 -13.61
CA VAL A 363 17.33 -11.77 -15.07
C VAL A 363 16.00 -12.37 -15.53
N ARG A 364 15.55 -13.47 -14.91
CA ARG A 364 14.23 -14.04 -15.21
C ARG A 364 13.11 -13.08 -14.78
N ARG A 365 13.26 -12.42 -13.62
CA ARG A 365 12.29 -11.44 -13.10
C ARG A 365 12.14 -10.26 -14.04
N GLY A 366 13.24 -9.70 -14.56
CA GLY A 366 13.19 -8.60 -15.52
C GLY A 366 12.59 -8.98 -16.88
N LYS A 367 12.56 -10.28 -17.22
CA LYS A 367 11.95 -10.79 -18.47
C LYS A 367 10.50 -11.21 -18.34
N SER A 368 10.06 -11.56 -17.13
CA SER A 368 8.65 -11.86 -16.88
C SER A 368 7.86 -10.56 -16.91
N ASP A 369 7.22 -10.31 -18.04
CA ASP A 369 6.13 -9.34 -18.16
C ASP A 369 5.13 -9.61 -17.02
N PRO A 370 4.69 -8.60 -16.23
CA PRO A 370 3.78 -8.80 -15.10
C PRO A 370 2.51 -9.62 -15.43
N GLN A 371 2.18 -9.76 -16.71
CA GLN A 371 1.02 -10.46 -17.23
C GLN A 371 1.18 -11.99 -17.44
N THR A 372 2.39 -12.58 -17.37
CA THR A 372 2.60 -13.96 -17.87
C THR A 372 2.65 -15.09 -16.83
N LEU A 373 2.46 -14.80 -15.54
CA LEU A 373 2.55 -15.84 -14.49
C LEU A 373 1.24 -16.60 -14.20
N TYR A 374 0.09 -16.17 -14.71
CA TYR A 374 -1.21 -16.68 -14.23
C TYR A 374 -1.95 -17.65 -15.18
N SER A 375 -1.37 -18.00 -16.33
CA SER A 375 -2.07 -18.86 -17.31
C SER A 375 -1.76 -20.36 -17.21
N LYS A 376 -1.01 -20.84 -16.21
CA LYS A 376 -0.60 -22.25 -16.18
C LYS A 376 -1.16 -23.18 -15.12
N ASP A 377 -1.89 -22.70 -14.11
CA ASP A 377 -2.44 -23.59 -13.07
C ASP A 377 -3.92 -23.26 -12.77
N LEU A 378 -4.79 -23.44 -13.76
CA LEU A 378 -6.21 -23.71 -13.48
C LEU A 378 -6.35 -25.21 -13.19
N PRO A 379 -6.82 -25.63 -11.99
CA PRO A 379 -7.19 -27.02 -11.79
C PRO A 379 -8.34 -27.39 -12.74
N PRO A 380 -8.37 -28.64 -13.26
CA PRO A 380 -9.46 -29.07 -14.12
C PRO A 380 -10.80 -28.93 -13.37
N GLN A 381 -11.80 -28.38 -14.05
CA GLN A 381 -13.16 -28.27 -13.51
C GLN A 381 -13.65 -29.65 -13.05
N PRO A 382 -14.39 -29.75 -11.93
CA PRO A 382 -14.98 -31.01 -11.53
C PRO A 382 -16.00 -31.45 -12.58
N GLU A 383 -15.83 -32.65 -13.12
CA GLU A 383 -16.85 -33.31 -13.95
C GLU A 383 -18.18 -33.32 -13.20
N GLU A 384 -19.24 -32.85 -13.87
CA GLU A 384 -20.61 -33.02 -13.43
C GLU A 384 -20.86 -34.49 -13.09
N ALA A 385 -21.10 -34.75 -11.81
CA ALA A 385 -21.56 -36.05 -11.35
C ALA A 385 -22.94 -36.32 -11.96
N LYS A 386 -22.96 -37.07 -13.07
CA LYS A 386 -24.18 -37.70 -13.56
C LYS A 386 -24.72 -38.61 -12.46
N LYS A 387 -25.85 -38.22 -11.87
CA LYS A 387 -26.97 -39.12 -11.55
C LYS A 387 -28.24 -38.35 -11.23
#